data_AF-A0A132C611-F1
#
_entry.id   AF-A0A132C611-F1
#
_cell.length_a   1.000
_cell.length_b   1.000
_cell.length_c   1.000
_cell.angle_alpha   90.00
_cell.angle_beta   90.00
_cell.angle_gamma   90.00
#
_symmetry.space_group_name_H-M   'P 1'
#
loop_
_entity.id
_entity.type
_entity.pdbx_description
1 polymer ?
#
loop_
_entity_poly.entity_id
_entity_poly.type
_entity_poly.pdbx_seq_one_letter_code
_entity_poly.pdbx_strand_id
1 'polypeptide(L)'
;MKGIVNYVWAIEQGEKSGLHLHAILFYDARKHNHDEFIAERIGEYWSDVVTENKGEAWNSNQAWLKRRYATKHGVGVGEINWNEREKRDALRRNLVYLAKADQYLISRSIEHMHTFDMGKIPKKIKSGRPRTALPDGDGNSGISGCIRLGI
;
A
#
# COMPACT_ATOMS: atom_id res chain seq x y z
N MET A 1 -0.48 -16.99 8.32
CA MET A 1 -1.35 -16.03 7.60
C MET A 1 -1.58 -16.53 6.18
N LYS A 2 -2.84 -16.74 5.77
CA LYS A 2 -3.20 -17.02 4.37
C LYS A 2 -3.79 -15.75 3.76
N GLY A 3 -3.53 -15.46 2.49
CA GLY A 3 -4.20 -14.39 1.74
C GLY A 3 -3.36 -13.16 1.39
N ILE A 4 -2.14 -13.03 1.92
CA ILE A 4 -1.19 -12.00 1.47
C ILE A 4 -0.71 -12.36 0.07
N VAL A 5 -0.90 -11.45 -0.89
CA VAL A 5 -0.50 -11.62 -2.30
C VAL A 5 0.80 -10.90 -2.62
N ASN A 6 1.16 -9.86 -1.87
CA ASN A 6 2.43 -9.16 -2.00
C ASN A 6 2.74 -8.34 -0.73
N TYR A 7 3.96 -7.83 -0.60
CA TYR A 7 4.39 -7.01 0.53
C TYR A 7 5.48 -6.00 0.13
N VAL A 8 5.63 -4.95 0.94
CA VAL A 8 6.80 -4.06 0.99
C VAL A 8 7.04 -3.73 2.46
N TRP A 9 8.30 -3.75 2.91
CA TRP A 9 8.63 -3.31 4.27
C TRP A 9 9.96 -2.57 4.31
N ALA A 10 10.12 -1.71 5.32
CA ALA A 10 11.32 -0.93 5.60
C ALA A 10 11.56 -0.85 7.13
N ILE A 11 12.81 -0.95 7.56
CA ILE A 11 13.27 -0.78 8.94
C ILE A 11 13.96 0.57 9.05
N GLU A 12 13.54 1.35 10.04
CA GLU A 12 14.03 2.70 10.28
C GLU A 12 14.40 2.89 11.75
N GLN A 13 15.34 3.78 12.02
CA GLN A 13 15.68 4.19 13.39
C GLN A 13 15.48 5.70 13.52
N GLY A 14 14.39 6.12 14.15
CA GLY A 14 14.18 7.52 14.46
C GLY A 14 14.93 7.91 15.73
N GLU A 15 15.46 9.14 15.77
CA GLU A 15 16.17 9.68 16.95
C GLU A 15 15.29 9.64 18.22
N LYS A 16 13.98 9.85 18.07
CA LYS A 16 12.99 9.81 19.17
C LYS A 16 12.13 8.55 19.19
N SER A 17 11.78 7.99 18.03
CA SER A 17 10.90 6.82 17.92
C SER A 17 11.64 5.49 18.06
N GLY A 18 12.97 5.50 18.04
CA GLY A 18 13.77 4.28 18.07
C GLY A 18 13.61 3.44 16.80
N LEU A 19 13.96 2.16 16.91
CA LEU A 19 13.86 1.19 15.83
C LEU A 19 12.38 0.85 15.55
N HIS A 20 11.93 1.01 14.31
CA HIS A 20 10.57 0.70 13.91
C HIS A 20 10.52 0.10 12.50
N LEU A 21 9.53 -0.77 12.28
CA LEU A 21 9.27 -1.45 11.02
C LEU A 21 8.00 -0.84 10.39
N HIS A 22 8.12 -0.33 9.19
CA HIS A 22 6.96 0.00 8.36
C HIS A 22 6.69 -1.15 7.41
N ALA A 23 5.42 -1.57 7.31
CA ALA A 23 5.01 -2.64 6.42
C ALA A 23 3.73 -2.28 5.67
N ILE A 24 3.73 -2.56 4.37
CA ILE A 24 2.55 -2.52 3.50
C ILE A 24 2.30 -3.93 3.00
N LEU A 25 1.14 -4.48 3.35
CA LEU A 25 0.73 -5.82 2.99
C LEU A 25 -0.43 -5.75 1.99
N PHE A 26 -0.31 -6.50 0.90
CA PHE A 26 -1.35 -6.54 -0.13
C PHE A 26 -2.18 -7.81 0.02
N TYR A 27 -3.50 -7.66 0.01
CA TYR A 27 -4.48 -8.74 0.06
C TYR A 27 -5.38 -8.72 -1.17
N ASP A 28 -5.94 -9.88 -1.54
CA ASP A 28 -7.02 -9.94 -2.55
C ASP A 28 -8.33 -9.43 -1.93
N ALA A 29 -8.74 -8.22 -2.32
CA ALA A 29 -9.95 -7.57 -1.80
C ALA A 29 -11.23 -8.40 -2.00
N ARG A 30 -11.27 -9.29 -3.00
CA ARG A 30 -12.42 -10.18 -3.23
C ARG A 30 -12.62 -11.21 -2.12
N LYS A 31 -11.57 -11.49 -1.34
CA LYS A 31 -11.57 -12.45 -0.22
C LYS A 31 -11.44 -11.76 1.13
N HIS A 32 -10.91 -10.55 1.15
CA HIS A 32 -10.50 -9.84 2.36
C HIS A 32 -10.79 -8.33 2.21
N ASN A 33 -11.97 -7.90 2.67
CA ASN A 33 -12.46 -6.51 2.54
C ASN A 33 -12.58 -5.77 3.90
N HIS A 34 -12.15 -6.38 5.01
CA HIS A 34 -12.13 -5.79 6.35
C HIS A 34 -10.71 -5.34 6.73
N ASP A 35 -10.16 -4.39 5.98
CA ASP A 35 -8.75 -4.00 6.07
C ASP A 35 -8.33 -3.47 7.46
N GLU A 36 -9.19 -2.71 8.11
CA GLU A 36 -8.94 -2.17 9.45
C GLU A 36 -8.80 -3.29 10.49
N PHE A 37 -9.73 -4.26 10.49
CA PHE A 37 -9.71 -5.42 11.37
C PHE A 37 -8.51 -6.33 11.09
N ILE A 38 -8.20 -6.59 9.82
CA ILE A 38 -7.04 -7.41 9.45
C ILE A 38 -5.75 -6.76 9.95
N ALA A 39 -5.58 -5.46 9.76
CA ALA A 39 -4.40 -4.74 10.23
C ALA A 39 -4.32 -4.68 11.75
N GLU A 40 -5.45 -4.59 12.45
CA GLU A 40 -5.50 -4.69 13.91
C GLU A 40 -5.00 -6.08 14.39
N ARG A 41 -5.50 -7.18 13.81
CA ARG A 41 -5.04 -8.54 14.15
C ARG A 41 -3.55 -8.74 13.90
N ILE A 42 -3.00 -8.13 12.84
CA ILE A 42 -1.56 -8.17 12.55
C ILE A 42 -0.79 -7.39 13.62
N GLY A 43 -1.30 -6.22 14.02
CA GLY A 43 -0.68 -5.39 15.05
C GLY A 43 -0.66 -6.05 16.42
N GLU A 44 -1.77 -6.67 16.84
CA GLU A 44 -1.82 -7.46 18.07
C GLU A 44 -0.85 -8.64 18.03
N TYR A 45 -0.82 -9.40 16.93
CA TYR A 45 0.14 -10.50 16.80
C TYR A 45 1.60 -10.02 16.89
N TRP A 46 1.90 -8.86 16.31
CA TRP A 46 3.21 -8.23 16.42
C TRP A 46 3.55 -7.88 17.88
N SER A 47 2.65 -7.18 18.56
CA SER A 47 2.84 -6.78 19.95
C SER A 47 2.92 -7.99 20.87
N ASP A 48 1.97 -8.90 20.82
CA ASP A 48 1.82 -9.96 21.81
C ASP A 48 2.81 -11.12 21.60
N VAL A 49 3.02 -11.51 20.33
CA VAL A 49 3.77 -12.74 19.98
C VAL A 49 5.16 -12.42 19.46
N VAL A 50 5.28 -11.55 18.45
CA VAL A 50 6.59 -11.30 17.80
C VAL A 50 7.54 -10.55 18.72
N THR A 51 7.01 -9.55 19.44
CA THR A 51 7.80 -8.71 20.34
C THR A 51 7.62 -9.07 21.81
N GLU A 52 6.85 -10.10 22.14
CA GLU A 52 6.61 -10.55 23.52
C GLU A 52 6.13 -9.42 24.45
N ASN A 53 5.19 -8.59 23.97
CA ASN A 53 4.67 -7.40 24.64
C ASN A 53 5.67 -6.25 24.83
N LYS A 54 6.82 -6.28 24.15
CA LYS A 54 7.84 -5.21 24.21
C LYS A 54 7.69 -4.17 23.11
N GLY A 55 6.92 -4.47 22.06
CA GLY A 55 6.72 -3.62 20.90
C GLY A 55 5.27 -3.15 20.75
N GLU A 56 5.11 -2.01 20.11
CA GLU A 56 3.81 -1.43 19.76
C GLU A 56 3.58 -1.53 18.26
N ALA A 57 2.31 -1.56 17.86
CA ALA A 57 1.89 -1.55 16.46
C ALA A 57 1.00 -0.34 16.17
N TRP A 58 1.21 0.28 15.00
CA TRP A 58 0.37 1.38 14.52
C TRP A 58 -0.45 0.95 13.30
N ASN A 59 -1.78 1.01 13.43
CA ASN A 59 -2.70 0.65 12.34
C ASN A 59 -3.08 1.89 11.51
N SER A 60 -2.48 2.06 10.33
CA SER A 60 -2.82 3.15 9.39
C SER A 60 -4.17 2.95 8.66
N ASN A 61 -4.81 1.79 8.78
CA ASN A 61 -6.12 1.51 8.15
C ASN A 61 -7.31 2.01 8.98
N GLN A 62 -7.08 2.62 10.14
CA GLN A 62 -8.16 3.09 11.01
C GLN A 62 -9.11 4.07 10.29
N ALA A 63 -10.42 3.90 10.48
CA ALA A 63 -11.43 4.69 9.76
C ALA A 63 -11.26 6.21 9.94
N TRP A 64 -10.88 6.66 11.14
CA TRP A 64 -10.66 8.08 11.42
C TRP A 64 -9.41 8.65 10.71
N LEU A 65 -8.37 7.83 10.53
CA LEU A 65 -7.18 8.21 9.78
C LEU A 65 -7.47 8.37 8.29
N LYS A 66 -8.27 7.46 7.71
CA LYS A 66 -8.70 7.55 6.30
C LYS A 66 -9.38 8.89 6.01
N ARG A 67 -10.24 9.38 6.92
CA ARG A 67 -10.87 10.71 6.80
C ARG A 67 -9.84 11.84 6.77
N ARG A 68 -8.79 11.74 7.60
CA ARG A 68 -7.69 12.72 7.65
C ARG A 68 -6.79 12.64 6.42
N TYR A 69 -6.60 11.46 5.83
CA TYR A 69 -5.82 11.30 4.60
C TYR A 69 -6.55 11.90 3.40
N ALA A 70 -7.87 11.73 3.33
CA ALA A 70 -8.72 12.28 2.27
C ALA A 70 -8.57 13.80 2.13
N THR A 71 -8.38 14.53 3.23
CA THR A 71 -8.18 15.99 3.22
C THR A 71 -6.74 16.44 2.99
N LYS A 72 -5.77 15.51 2.94
CA LYS A 72 -4.34 15.82 2.85
C LYS A 72 -3.72 15.32 1.54
N HIS A 73 -3.54 14.01 1.42
CA HIS A 73 -2.76 13.38 0.35
C HIS A 73 -3.52 12.27 -0.39
N GLY A 74 -4.79 12.06 -0.04
CA GLY A 74 -5.66 11.01 -0.57
C GLY A 74 -5.58 9.71 0.24
N VAL A 75 -6.60 8.86 0.08
CA VAL A 75 -6.69 7.58 0.80
C VAL A 75 -5.94 6.50 0.02
N GLY A 76 -4.70 6.22 0.45
CA GLY A 76 -3.82 5.21 -0.16
C GLY A 76 -3.76 3.89 0.60
N VAL A 77 -4.78 3.59 1.40
CA VAL A 77 -4.88 2.40 2.27
C VAL A 77 -6.29 1.79 2.18
N GLY A 78 -6.47 0.57 2.68
CA GLY A 78 -7.70 -0.20 2.53
C GLY A 78 -7.97 -0.71 1.11
N GLU A 79 -9.24 -0.90 0.77
CA GLU A 79 -9.62 -1.38 -0.56
C GLU A 79 -9.36 -0.33 -1.65
N ILE A 80 -8.55 -0.72 -2.63
CA ILE A 80 -8.17 0.10 -3.78
C ILE A 80 -8.41 -0.69 -5.07
N ASN A 81 -9.42 -0.27 -5.83
CA ASN A 81 -9.78 -0.87 -7.09
C ASN A 81 -8.98 -0.28 -8.27
N TRP A 82 -8.88 -1.05 -9.36
CA TRP A 82 -8.07 -0.69 -10.53
C TRP A 82 -8.52 0.61 -11.21
N ASN A 83 -9.81 0.94 -11.11
CA ASN A 83 -10.43 2.15 -11.68
C ASN A 83 -10.32 3.37 -10.74
N GLU A 84 -9.95 3.19 -9.47
CA GLU A 84 -9.80 4.28 -8.50
C GLU A 84 -8.43 4.95 -8.62
N ARG A 85 -8.26 5.77 -9.66
CA ARG A 85 -6.98 6.44 -9.95
C ARG A 85 -6.43 7.22 -8.75
N GLU A 86 -7.26 7.98 -8.05
CA GLU A 86 -6.85 8.82 -6.93
C GLU A 86 -6.29 8.01 -5.77
N LYS A 87 -6.96 6.90 -5.39
CA LYS A 87 -6.46 5.99 -4.35
C LYS A 87 -5.15 5.32 -4.75
N ARG A 88 -5.02 4.91 -6.02
CA ARG A 88 -3.76 4.35 -6.54
C ARG A 88 -2.62 5.37 -6.53
N ASP A 89 -2.90 6.63 -6.81
CA ASP A 89 -1.90 7.69 -6.75
C ASP A 89 -1.51 7.98 -5.29
N ALA A 90 -2.46 7.98 -4.36
CA ALA A 90 -2.19 8.06 -2.93
C ALA A 90 -1.35 6.87 -2.42
N LEU A 91 -1.65 5.64 -2.85
CA LEU A 91 -0.84 4.45 -2.54
C LEU A 91 0.60 4.60 -3.04
N ARG A 92 0.80 5.12 -4.26
CA ARG A 92 2.15 5.39 -4.77
C ARG A 92 2.90 6.40 -3.91
N ARG A 93 2.22 7.46 -3.43
CA ARG A 93 2.83 8.41 -2.48
C ARG A 93 3.24 7.72 -1.17
N ASN A 94 2.40 6.83 -0.64
CA ASN A 94 2.72 6.05 0.56
C ASN A 94 3.97 5.17 0.35
N LEU A 95 4.07 4.50 -0.81
CA LEU A 95 5.23 3.69 -1.16
C LEU A 95 6.51 4.52 -1.31
N VAL A 96 6.42 5.72 -1.90
CA VAL A 96 7.56 6.64 -1.98
C VAL A 96 7.95 7.15 -0.59
N TYR A 97 6.98 7.42 0.29
CA TYR A 97 7.27 7.84 1.66
C TYR A 97 7.98 6.73 2.44
N LEU A 98 7.50 5.49 2.34
CA LEU A 98 8.12 4.30 2.92
C LEU A 98 9.58 4.15 2.46
N ALA A 99 9.84 4.23 1.14
CA ALA A 99 11.19 4.10 0.59
C ALA A 99 12.08 5.35 0.81
N LYS A 100 11.52 6.47 1.28
CA LYS A 100 12.28 7.70 1.57
C LYS A 100 12.76 7.76 3.01
N ALA A 101 12.05 7.12 3.92
CA ALA A 101 12.40 7.17 5.33
C ALA A 101 13.59 6.24 5.69
N ASP A 102 14.10 5.51 4.68
CA ASP A 102 15.34 4.72 4.58
C ASP A 102 16.70 5.42 4.87
N GLN A 103 16.80 6.60 5.48
CA GLN A 103 18.10 7.31 5.53
C GLN A 103 18.76 7.54 6.89
N TYR A 104 18.25 6.98 7.99
CA TYR A 104 18.87 7.21 9.31
C TYR A 104 18.96 5.92 10.14
N LEU A 105 19.79 4.95 9.73
CA LEU A 105 20.33 4.00 10.71
C LEU A 105 21.56 4.63 11.34
N ILE A 106 21.45 4.95 12.64
CA ILE A 106 22.57 5.51 13.42
C ILE A 106 23.67 4.45 13.60
N SER A 107 23.33 3.16 13.51
CA SER A 107 24.27 2.06 13.57
C SER A 107 24.72 1.63 12.16
N ARG A 108 25.87 2.15 11.72
CA ARG A 108 26.61 1.68 10.54
C ARG A 108 27.32 0.33 10.76
N SER A 109 27.03 -0.39 11.84
CA SER A 109 27.86 -1.49 12.35
C SER A 109 27.29 -2.89 12.13
N ILE A 110 26.15 -3.05 11.44
CA ILE A 110 25.64 -4.37 11.05
C ILE A 110 25.90 -4.57 9.56
N GLU A 111 27.03 -5.19 9.23
CA GLU A 111 27.29 -5.70 7.89
C GLU A 111 26.14 -6.63 7.46
N HIS A 112 25.58 -6.40 6.27
CA HIS A 112 24.53 -7.23 5.64
C HIS A 112 23.10 -7.12 6.21
N MET A 113 22.76 -6.08 6.98
CA MET A 113 21.35 -5.88 7.36
C MET A 113 20.53 -5.37 6.18
N HIS A 114 19.52 -6.16 5.77
CA HIS A 114 18.49 -5.68 4.85
C HIS A 114 17.57 -4.72 5.61
N THR A 115 17.55 -3.47 5.18
CA THR A 115 16.70 -2.42 5.77
C THR A 115 15.40 -2.26 5.01
N PHE A 116 15.30 -2.86 3.83
CA PHE A 116 14.18 -2.71 2.92
C PHE A 116 14.07 -3.98 2.07
N ASP A 117 12.84 -4.46 1.86
CA ASP A 117 12.55 -5.54 0.91
C ASP A 117 11.10 -5.45 0.38
N MET A 118 10.86 -6.08 -0.77
CA MET A 118 9.54 -6.20 -1.36
C MET A 118 9.33 -7.55 -2.03
N GLY A 119 8.08 -8.01 -2.03
CA GLY A 119 7.71 -9.21 -2.78
C GLY A 119 7.84 -9.00 -4.30
N LYS A 120 7.82 -10.12 -5.03
CA LYS A 120 8.02 -10.12 -6.48
C LYS A 120 6.92 -9.34 -7.20
N ILE A 121 7.31 -8.35 -7.99
CA ILE A 121 6.37 -7.62 -8.85
C ILE A 121 5.85 -8.57 -9.94
N PRO A 122 4.53 -8.78 -10.06
CA PRO A 122 3.98 -9.62 -11.12
C PRO A 122 4.34 -9.05 -12.49
N LYS A 123 4.82 -9.91 -13.39
CA LYS A 123 5.06 -9.51 -14.79
C LYS A 123 3.75 -9.07 -15.41
N LYS A 124 3.76 -7.94 -16.12
CA LYS A 124 2.59 -7.46 -16.88
C LYS A 124 2.23 -8.51 -17.93
N ILE A 125 1.19 -9.29 -17.66
CA ILE A 125 0.57 -10.13 -18.68
C ILE A 125 -0.03 -9.17 -19.71
N LYS A 126 0.18 -9.42 -21.00
CA LYS A 126 -0.44 -8.62 -22.06
C LYS A 126 -1.95 -8.68 -21.85
N SER A 127 -2.53 -7.60 -21.32
CA SER A 127 -3.98 -7.42 -21.29
C SER A 127 -4.45 -7.53 -22.73
N GLY A 128 -5.36 -8.47 -23.01
CA GLY A 128 -6.07 -8.49 -24.27
C GLY A 128 -6.72 -7.12 -24.54
N ARG A 129 -7.08 -6.88 -25.81
CA ARG A 129 -7.74 -5.65 -26.26
C ARG A 129 -8.86 -5.25 -25.27
N PRO A 130 -8.94 -3.97 -24.85
CA PRO A 130 -10.03 -3.50 -24.01
C PRO A 130 -11.36 -3.96 -24.59
N ARG A 131 -12.24 -4.53 -23.77
CA ARG A 131 -13.61 -4.81 -24.21
C ARG A 131 -14.26 -3.46 -24.57
N THR A 132 -14.44 -3.23 -25.86
CA THR A 132 -15.27 -2.12 -26.35
C THR A 132 -16.68 -2.42 -25.84
N ALA A 133 -17.21 -1.59 -24.95
CA ALA A 133 -18.65 -1.59 -24.71
C ALA A 133 -19.30 -1.27 -26.07
N LEU A 134 -20.13 -2.18 -26.56
CA LEU A 134 -20.96 -1.89 -27.73
C LEU A 134 -21.86 -0.72 -27.34
N PRO A 135 -21.93 0.35 -28.16
CA PRO A 135 -22.87 1.42 -27.90
C PRO A 135 -24.28 0.88 -28.14
N ASP A 136 -25.12 0.91 -27.11
CA ASP A 136 -26.57 0.86 -27.32
C ASP A 136 -26.91 2.05 -28.23
N GLY A 137 -27.50 1.75 -29.38
CA GLY A 137 -27.84 2.77 -30.37
C GLY A 137 -28.90 3.71 -29.81
N ASP A 138 -28.57 4.97 -29.64
CA ASP A 138 -29.10 6.05 -30.48
C ASP A 138 -28.26 7.33 -30.31
N GLY A 139 -28.17 8.12 -31.37
CA GLY A 139 -27.13 9.13 -31.58
C GLY A 139 -27.13 10.33 -30.64
N ASN A 140 -25.94 10.78 -30.25
CA ASN A 140 -25.46 12.14 -30.50
C ASN A 140 -23.94 12.22 -30.34
N SER A 141 -23.30 12.94 -31.26
CA SER A 141 -21.86 13.02 -31.51
C SER A 141 -21.04 13.60 -30.35
N GLY A 142 -19.97 12.89 -29.95
CA GLY A 142 -18.95 13.40 -29.04
C GLY A 142 -17.93 12.38 -28.52
N ILE A 143 -17.47 11.42 -29.34
CA ILE A 143 -16.34 10.53 -28.99
C ILE A 143 -15.02 11.30 -29.16
N SER A 144 -14.33 11.62 -28.06
CA SER A 144 -13.40 10.77 -27.31
C SER A 144 -12.10 10.47 -28.06
N GLY A 145 -11.01 10.98 -27.50
CA GLY A 145 -9.65 10.76 -27.99
C GLY A 145 -8.61 11.10 -26.92
N CYS A 146 -8.70 10.46 -25.74
CA CYS A 146 -7.59 10.51 -24.78
C CYS A 146 -6.61 9.37 -25.07
N ILE A 147 -5.50 9.69 -25.73
CA ILE A 147 -4.23 8.99 -25.55
C ILE A 147 -3.13 10.05 -25.58
N ARG A 148 -2.44 10.23 -24.45
CA ARG A 148 -0.99 10.48 -24.43
C ARG A 148 -0.43 10.16 -23.04
N LEU A 149 0.28 9.02 -22.98
CA LEU A 149 1.31 8.79 -21.97
C LEU A 149 2.43 9.80 -22.23
N GLY A 150 2.87 10.47 -21.17
CA GLY A 150 4.14 11.19 -21.10
C GLY A 150 4.80 10.81 -19.77
N ILE A 151 6.08 10.46 -19.87
CA ILE A 151 6.95 9.87 -18.84
C ILE A 151 7.06 10.79 -17.62
#